data_AF-A0A2N0VBW3-F1
#
_entry.id   AF-A0A2N0VBW3-F1
#
_cell.length_a   1.000
_cell.length_b   1.000
_cell.length_c   1.000
_cell.angle_alpha   90.00
_cell.angle_beta   90.00
_cell.angle_gamma   90.00
#
_symmetry.space_group_name_H-M   'P 1'
#
loop_
_entity.id
_entity.type
_entity.pdbx_description
1 polymer ?
#
loop_
_entity_poly.entity_id
_entity_poly.type
_entity_poly.pdbx_seq_one_letter_code
_entity_poly.pdbx_strand_id
1 'polypeptide(L)'
;MALPDPSLQSRNLPLDFFRGLALMVIFINHMPDNPWFWYTPSRFGLSDAAEVFVFSSGFASALAYGRCFERAGLWLGLVRVLHRCVQIYSAHLASFVLLALVCVVGNRWVPEMDDIQRLNIAYFFDATQQALYDLFTLAYVPNYFDILPLYLLVIVWLPIFWLVSRLHVGMALACSVTLYWASYYYGWELSADPVSGRKWYFNPYNWQLMFFTGYAFGAGWAKVSVKHGWLLAVCLGLVLVSIPLEHEATYTRIKFWGELRANLTPWLDKSHLGVLRWLHLLAAAYLMYRLCHWRSQWLHSPVPRAVVIMGQQSLPIYLCSMVLSYAGGIWLDHLGRDEWSAAALVNLSGLGLMLLAGQTMSWLDTKPWKISQPERLAQSDNSYYFEPFMPRYRWVNQALALPCLIGLAALPAMLTHSQPSGIVATPDLAVQLREPDKEALQPVETLSPETEADKVIDSRQQL
;
A
#
# COMPACT_ATOMS: atom_id res chain seq x y z
N MET A 1 43.70 -12.08 -3.48
CA MET A 1 42.63 -11.61 -2.56
C MET A 1 41.34 -11.58 -3.35
N ALA A 2 40.54 -12.65 -3.29
CA ALA A 2 39.30 -12.74 -4.05
C ALA A 2 38.32 -11.68 -3.54
N LEU A 3 37.76 -10.88 -4.44
CA LEU A 3 36.68 -9.96 -4.10
C LEU A 3 35.50 -10.79 -3.56
N PRO A 4 34.88 -10.41 -2.43
CA PRO A 4 33.75 -11.14 -1.89
C PRO A 4 32.63 -11.19 -2.93
N ASP A 5 32.10 -12.39 -3.15
CA ASP A 5 30.97 -12.65 -4.03
C ASP A 5 29.81 -11.69 -3.71
N PRO A 6 29.32 -10.87 -4.66
CA PRO A 6 28.19 -9.97 -4.42
C PRO A 6 26.90 -10.70 -4.03
N SER A 7 26.83 -12.03 -4.16
CA SER A 7 25.71 -12.87 -3.68
C SER A 7 25.61 -12.97 -2.15
N LEU A 8 26.69 -12.69 -1.39
CA LEU A 8 26.74 -12.77 0.07
C LEU A 8 26.45 -11.44 0.76
N GLN A 9 25.59 -10.61 0.17
CA GLN A 9 25.02 -9.50 0.90
C GLN A 9 23.86 -10.06 1.75
N SER A 10 24.09 -10.24 3.05
CA SER A 10 23.06 -10.71 3.97
C SER A 10 21.83 -9.80 3.87
N ARG A 11 20.80 -10.28 3.17
CA ARG A 11 19.54 -9.57 2.98
C ARG A 11 18.94 -9.25 4.35
N ASN A 12 18.32 -8.09 4.49
CA ASN A 12 17.74 -7.69 5.77
C ASN A 12 16.41 -8.42 5.99
N LEU A 13 16.47 -9.64 6.54
CA LEU A 13 15.28 -10.49 6.77
C LEU A 13 14.22 -9.80 7.65
N PRO A 14 14.56 -9.09 8.74
CA PRO A 14 13.57 -8.33 9.51
C PRO A 14 12.80 -7.32 8.65
N LEU A 15 13.50 -6.56 7.80
CA LEU A 15 12.87 -5.60 6.91
C LEU A 15 11.87 -6.27 5.97
N ASP A 16 12.28 -7.36 5.32
CA ASP A 16 11.42 -8.12 4.41
C ASP A 16 10.22 -8.72 5.16
N PHE A 17 10.40 -9.22 6.38
CA PHE A 17 9.31 -9.74 7.21
C PHE A 17 8.25 -8.67 7.51
N PHE A 18 8.67 -7.49 7.99
CA PHE A 18 7.72 -6.41 8.31
C PHE A 18 7.03 -5.84 7.07
N ARG A 19 7.72 -5.84 5.91
CA ARG A 19 7.07 -5.53 4.62
C ARG A 19 5.98 -6.55 4.29
N GLY A 20 6.26 -7.84 4.46
CA GLY A 20 5.27 -8.91 4.29
C GLY A 20 4.08 -8.75 5.24
N LEU A 21 4.34 -8.51 6.52
CA LEU A 21 3.28 -8.29 7.51
C LEU A 21 2.41 -7.08 7.17
N ALA A 22 3.02 -5.96 6.74
CA ALA A 22 2.28 -4.79 6.30
C ALA A 22 1.35 -5.10 5.13
N LEU A 23 1.78 -5.92 4.15
CA LEU A 23 0.94 -6.33 3.03
C LEU A 23 -0.26 -7.17 3.48
N MET A 24 -0.09 -8.07 4.44
CA MET A 24 -1.20 -8.84 5.01
C MET A 24 -2.22 -7.94 5.70
N VAL A 25 -1.75 -6.94 6.46
CA VAL A 25 -2.64 -5.96 7.11
C VAL A 25 -3.32 -5.06 6.09
N ILE A 26 -2.62 -4.63 5.04
CA ILE A 26 -3.21 -3.88 3.92
C ILE A 26 -4.36 -4.68 3.31
N PHE A 27 -4.14 -5.97 3.01
CA PHE A 27 -5.18 -6.84 2.47
C PHE A 27 -6.43 -6.89 3.35
N ILE A 28 -6.26 -7.12 4.66
CA ILE A 28 -7.39 -7.19 5.61
C ILE A 28 -8.11 -5.84 5.66
N ASN A 29 -7.36 -4.74 5.70
CA ASN A 29 -7.90 -3.40 5.92
C ASN A 29 -8.58 -2.79 4.70
N HIS A 30 -8.18 -3.17 3.48
CA HIS A 30 -8.79 -2.66 2.25
C HIS A 30 -9.96 -3.53 1.77
N MET A 31 -10.32 -4.57 2.52
CA MET A 31 -11.53 -5.34 2.25
C MET A 31 -12.73 -4.60 2.86
N PRO A 32 -13.70 -4.14 2.05
CA PRO A 32 -14.86 -3.41 2.55
C PRO A 32 -15.60 -4.21 3.64
N ASP A 33 -16.07 -3.51 4.67
CA ASP A 33 -16.74 -4.05 5.89
C ASP A 33 -16.24 -5.40 6.40
N ASN A 34 -14.93 -5.66 6.32
CA ASN A 34 -14.35 -6.89 6.84
C ASN A 34 -14.30 -6.87 8.38
N PRO A 35 -14.92 -7.81 9.11
CA PRO A 35 -14.90 -7.82 10.57
C PRO A 35 -13.49 -7.88 11.18
N TRP A 36 -12.52 -8.47 10.46
CA TRP A 36 -11.14 -8.59 10.92
C TRP A 36 -10.40 -7.24 10.98
N PHE A 37 -10.90 -6.22 10.28
CA PHE A 37 -10.42 -4.84 10.34
C PHE A 37 -10.35 -4.31 11.77
N TRP A 38 -11.31 -4.69 12.62
CA TRP A 38 -11.37 -4.28 14.03
C TRP A 38 -10.24 -4.86 14.89
N TYR A 39 -9.50 -5.82 14.35
CA TYR A 39 -8.45 -6.56 15.05
C TYR A 39 -7.06 -6.35 14.44
N THR A 40 -6.90 -5.33 13.57
CA THR A 40 -5.61 -5.00 12.96
C THR A 40 -4.89 -3.88 13.71
N PRO A 41 -3.56 -3.69 13.49
CA PRO A 41 -2.79 -2.66 14.18
C PRO A 41 -3.35 -1.23 14.05
N SER A 42 -4.12 -0.91 13.01
CA SER A 42 -4.76 0.40 12.83
C SER A 42 -5.81 0.72 13.89
N ARG A 43 -6.24 -0.26 14.69
CA ARG A 43 -7.25 -0.10 15.77
C ARG A 43 -6.64 -0.02 17.16
N PHE A 44 -5.33 -0.27 17.28
CA PHE A 44 -4.63 -0.31 18.57
C PHE A 44 -3.36 0.56 18.59
N GLY A 45 -3.02 1.21 17.48
CA GLY A 45 -1.83 2.05 17.36
C GLY A 45 -2.09 3.30 16.53
N LEU A 46 -1.35 4.37 16.83
CA LEU A 46 -1.46 5.64 16.09
C LEU A 46 -0.91 5.55 14.66
N SER A 47 -0.16 4.50 14.34
CA SER A 47 0.37 4.23 13.00
C SER A 47 -0.02 2.82 12.58
N ASP A 48 -0.18 2.61 11.29
CA ASP A 48 -0.63 1.35 10.70
C ASP A 48 0.33 0.86 9.60
N ALA A 49 -0.17 -0.03 8.74
CA ALA A 49 0.60 -0.64 7.68
C ALA A 49 1.14 0.39 6.67
N ALA A 50 0.47 1.52 6.45
CA ALA A 50 0.93 2.56 5.54
C ALA A 50 2.26 3.17 6.03
N GLU A 51 2.35 3.55 7.30
CA GLU A 51 3.59 4.08 7.88
C GLU A 51 4.73 3.06 7.85
N VAL A 52 4.45 1.79 8.19
CA VAL A 52 5.43 0.69 8.09
C VAL A 52 5.92 0.51 6.65
N PHE A 53 5.00 0.54 5.68
CA PHE A 53 5.31 0.35 4.27
C PHE A 53 6.16 1.51 3.72
N VAL A 54 5.82 2.76 4.02
CA VAL A 54 6.57 3.94 3.57
C VAL A 54 7.95 4.01 4.22
N PHE A 55 8.03 3.81 5.54
CA PHE A 55 9.32 3.77 6.26
C PHE A 55 10.24 2.67 5.75
N SER A 56 9.73 1.44 5.64
CA SER A 56 10.52 0.30 5.16
C SER A 56 10.98 0.49 3.71
N SER A 57 10.19 1.20 2.90
CA SER A 57 10.54 1.51 1.52
C SER A 57 11.63 2.57 1.42
N GLY A 58 11.64 3.56 2.31
CA GLY A 58 12.76 4.49 2.47
C GLY A 58 14.05 3.76 2.87
N PHE A 59 13.96 2.88 3.86
CA PHE A 59 15.08 2.06 4.31
C PHE A 59 15.64 1.17 3.18
N ALA A 60 14.76 0.47 2.45
CA ALA A 60 15.16 -0.35 1.30
C ALA A 60 15.78 0.50 0.18
N SER A 61 15.27 1.70 -0.04
CA SER A 61 15.79 2.64 -1.04
C SER A 61 17.22 3.10 -0.72
N ALA A 62 17.54 3.33 0.55
CA ALA A 62 18.91 3.61 0.95
C ALA A 62 19.86 2.43 0.62
N LEU A 63 19.46 1.20 0.92
CA LEU A 63 20.26 0.00 0.64
C LEU A 63 20.44 -0.27 -0.87
N ALA A 64 19.41 0.04 -1.66
CA ALA A 64 19.37 -0.22 -3.10
C ALA A 64 20.06 0.87 -3.92
N TYR A 65 19.76 2.13 -3.67
CA TYR A 65 20.19 3.27 -4.48
C TYR A 65 21.39 4.01 -3.90
N GLY A 66 21.55 4.08 -2.57
CA GLY A 66 22.65 4.83 -1.94
C GLY A 66 24.02 4.44 -2.51
N ARG A 67 24.29 3.13 -2.58
CA ARG A 67 25.52 2.57 -3.17
C ARG A 67 25.60 2.72 -4.69
N CYS A 68 24.46 2.83 -5.37
CA CYS A 68 24.42 3.09 -6.80
C CYS A 68 24.96 4.49 -7.09
N PHE A 69 24.49 5.49 -6.35
CA PHE A 69 24.99 6.86 -6.48
C PHE A 69 26.46 6.98 -6.10
N GLU A 70 26.90 6.28 -5.05
CA GLU A 70 28.30 6.28 -4.62
C GLU A 70 29.26 5.64 -5.64
N ARG A 71 28.87 4.52 -6.27
CA ARG A 71 29.76 3.76 -7.15
C ARG A 71 29.65 4.13 -8.62
N ALA A 72 28.43 4.40 -9.10
CA ALA A 72 28.13 4.62 -10.51
C ALA A 72 27.84 6.10 -10.83
N GLY A 73 27.86 6.97 -9.83
CA GLY A 73 27.63 8.41 -9.97
C GLY A 73 26.15 8.80 -10.08
N LEU A 74 25.92 10.12 -10.10
CA LEU A 74 24.57 10.70 -10.09
C LEU A 74 23.72 10.27 -11.28
N TRP A 75 24.32 10.23 -12.48
CA TRP A 75 23.60 9.95 -13.72
C TRP A 75 23.04 8.52 -13.76
N LEU A 76 23.88 7.50 -13.54
CA LEU A 76 23.41 6.11 -13.52
C LEU A 76 22.48 5.83 -12.33
N GLY A 77 22.71 6.49 -11.19
CA GLY A 77 21.77 6.46 -10.07
C GLY A 77 20.39 7.03 -10.45
N LEU A 78 20.35 8.16 -11.15
CA LEU A 78 19.11 8.78 -11.64
C LEU A 78 18.40 7.86 -12.64
N VAL A 79 19.11 7.28 -13.62
CA VAL A 79 18.52 6.32 -14.56
C VAL A 79 17.89 5.14 -13.82
N ARG A 80 18.55 4.60 -12.79
CA ARG A 80 18.02 3.50 -11.99
C ARG A 80 16.78 3.91 -11.18
N VAL A 81 16.76 5.14 -10.66
CA VAL A 81 15.60 5.74 -9.97
C VAL A 81 14.43 5.93 -10.93
N LEU A 82 14.65 6.54 -12.10
CA LEU A 82 13.61 6.75 -13.12
C LEU A 82 13.08 5.43 -13.65
N HIS A 83 13.95 4.45 -13.88
CA HIS A 83 13.52 3.10 -14.23
C HIS A 83 12.61 2.51 -13.14
N ARG A 84 12.90 2.72 -11.84
CA ARG A 84 12.00 2.33 -10.74
C ARG A 84 10.66 3.09 -10.78
N CYS A 85 10.69 4.39 -11.07
CA CYS A 85 9.50 5.22 -11.19
C CYS A 85 8.54 4.70 -12.26
N VAL A 86 9.06 4.36 -13.43
CA VAL A 86 8.27 3.74 -14.51
C VAL A 86 7.58 2.46 -14.02
N GLN A 87 8.23 1.65 -13.18
CA GLN A 87 7.63 0.43 -12.63
C GLN A 87 6.43 0.70 -11.76
N ILE A 88 6.57 1.65 -10.84
CA ILE A 88 5.53 2.01 -9.89
C ILE A 88 4.38 2.66 -10.63
N TYR A 89 4.69 3.52 -11.60
CA TYR A 89 3.70 4.19 -12.43
C TYR A 89 2.91 3.20 -13.29
N SER A 90 3.57 2.29 -14.00
CA SER A 90 2.88 1.22 -14.76
C SER A 90 2.07 0.31 -13.85
N ALA A 91 2.56 -0.01 -12.65
CA ALA A 91 1.83 -0.81 -11.66
C ALA A 91 0.59 -0.09 -11.15
N HIS A 92 0.65 1.22 -10.92
CA HIS A 92 -0.49 2.05 -10.52
C HIS A 92 -1.58 2.02 -11.60
N LEU A 93 -1.23 2.33 -12.85
CA LEU A 93 -2.18 2.30 -13.97
C LEU A 93 -2.80 0.90 -14.16
N ALA A 94 -1.96 -0.14 -14.16
CA ALA A 94 -2.43 -1.52 -14.32
C ALA A 94 -3.38 -1.95 -13.19
N SER A 95 -3.09 -1.55 -11.95
CA SER A 95 -3.93 -1.89 -10.79
C SER A 95 -5.27 -1.19 -10.85
N PHE A 96 -5.28 0.08 -11.25
CA PHE A 96 -6.52 0.82 -11.44
C PHE A 96 -7.39 0.17 -12.52
N VAL A 97 -6.84 -0.10 -13.70
CA VAL A 97 -7.58 -0.74 -14.81
C VAL A 97 -8.11 -2.11 -14.39
N LEU A 98 -7.29 -2.90 -13.67
CA LEU A 98 -7.70 -4.22 -13.19
C LEU A 98 -8.84 -4.13 -12.17
N LEU A 99 -8.80 -3.17 -11.23
CA LEU A 99 -9.90 -2.98 -10.29
C LEU A 99 -11.16 -2.49 -10.98
N ALA A 100 -11.05 -1.52 -11.90
CA ALA A 100 -12.19 -1.05 -12.68
C ALA A 100 -12.86 -2.20 -13.45
N LEU A 101 -12.07 -3.11 -14.03
CA LEU A 101 -12.59 -4.33 -14.65
C LEU A 101 -13.31 -5.24 -13.64
N VAL A 102 -12.74 -5.45 -12.46
CA VAL A 102 -13.38 -6.25 -11.40
C VAL A 102 -14.70 -5.63 -10.95
N CYS A 103 -14.81 -4.31 -10.87
CA CYS A 103 -16.07 -3.61 -10.54
C CYS A 103 -17.13 -3.81 -11.63
N VAL A 104 -16.74 -3.70 -12.91
CA VAL A 104 -17.65 -3.94 -14.04
C VAL A 104 -18.17 -5.39 -14.03
N VAL A 105 -17.30 -6.36 -13.73
CA VAL A 105 -17.70 -7.76 -13.60
C VAL A 105 -18.59 -7.94 -12.36
N GLY A 106 -18.20 -7.37 -11.21
CA GLY A 106 -18.95 -7.41 -9.95
C GLY A 106 -20.38 -6.91 -10.08
N ASN A 107 -20.56 -5.68 -10.59
CA ASN A 107 -21.89 -5.08 -10.81
C ASN A 107 -22.76 -5.89 -11.77
N ARG A 108 -22.16 -6.62 -12.73
CA ARG A 108 -22.93 -7.50 -13.62
C ARG A 108 -23.44 -8.75 -12.91
N TRP A 109 -22.73 -9.22 -11.90
CA TRP A 109 -23.04 -10.43 -11.14
C TRP A 109 -23.96 -10.14 -9.95
N VAL A 110 -23.81 -8.97 -9.33
CA VAL A 110 -24.64 -8.49 -8.23
C VAL A 110 -25.15 -7.09 -8.59
N PRO A 111 -26.28 -6.99 -9.32
CA PRO A 111 -26.80 -5.70 -9.79
C PRO A 111 -27.16 -4.70 -8.68
N GLU A 112 -27.36 -5.20 -7.46
CA GLU A 112 -27.67 -4.41 -6.27
C GLU A 112 -26.43 -3.72 -5.68
N MET A 113 -25.22 -4.15 -6.05
CA MET A 113 -23.97 -3.51 -5.64
C MET A 113 -23.58 -2.43 -6.65
N ASP A 114 -23.43 -1.19 -6.17
CA ASP A 114 -22.82 -0.10 -6.94
C ASP A 114 -21.36 0.10 -6.54
N ASP A 115 -20.51 -0.80 -7.03
CA ASP A 115 -19.08 -0.80 -6.79
C ASP A 115 -18.37 0.46 -7.31
N ILE A 116 -18.91 1.04 -8.37
CA ILE A 116 -18.37 2.22 -9.04
C ILE A 116 -18.51 3.44 -8.13
N GLN A 117 -19.68 3.58 -7.50
CA GLN A 117 -19.89 4.62 -6.50
C GLN A 117 -19.16 4.33 -5.20
N ARG A 118 -19.19 3.08 -4.73
CA ARG A 118 -18.54 2.69 -3.46
C ARG A 118 -17.04 2.98 -3.45
N LEU A 119 -16.36 2.74 -4.57
CA LEU A 119 -14.93 3.05 -4.69
C LEU A 119 -14.64 4.50 -5.12
N ASN A 120 -15.68 5.32 -5.27
CA ASN A 120 -15.59 6.69 -5.76
C ASN A 120 -14.84 6.78 -7.09
N ILE A 121 -15.19 5.90 -8.05
CA ILE A 121 -14.59 5.84 -9.39
C ILE A 121 -15.57 6.22 -10.50
N ALA A 122 -16.75 6.74 -10.16
CA ALA A 122 -17.77 7.18 -11.11
C ALA A 122 -17.23 8.14 -12.17
N TYR A 123 -16.37 9.09 -11.79
CA TYR A 123 -15.70 10.01 -12.72
C TYR A 123 -15.03 9.30 -13.90
N PHE A 124 -14.42 8.14 -13.66
CA PHE A 124 -13.75 7.36 -14.69
C PHE A 124 -14.71 6.78 -15.73
N PHE A 125 -15.95 6.48 -15.36
CA PHE A 125 -16.95 5.92 -16.27
C PHE A 125 -17.81 7.01 -16.91
N ASP A 126 -18.14 8.07 -16.17
CA ASP A 126 -18.99 9.17 -16.65
C ASP A 126 -18.25 10.07 -17.65
N ALA A 127 -16.93 10.23 -17.47
CA ALA A 127 -16.08 11.11 -18.28
C ALA A 127 -14.79 10.41 -18.76
N THR A 128 -14.91 9.15 -19.19
CA THR A 128 -13.77 8.24 -19.50
C THR A 128 -12.62 8.86 -20.27
N GLN A 129 -12.89 9.63 -21.32
CA GLN A 129 -11.82 10.25 -22.13
C GLN A 129 -10.97 11.22 -21.29
N GLN A 130 -11.62 12.11 -20.53
CA GLN A 130 -10.92 13.08 -19.69
C GLN A 130 -10.27 12.38 -18.49
N ALA A 131 -10.99 11.45 -17.85
CA ALA A 131 -10.48 10.70 -16.72
C ALA A 131 -9.24 9.84 -17.07
N LEU A 132 -9.15 9.31 -18.30
CA LEU A 132 -7.93 8.62 -18.78
C LEU A 132 -6.73 9.57 -18.87
N TYR A 133 -6.93 10.79 -19.37
CA TYR A 133 -5.88 11.81 -19.41
C TYR A 133 -5.48 12.23 -17.99
N ASP A 134 -6.45 12.47 -17.12
CA ASP A 134 -6.21 12.90 -15.74
C ASP A 134 -5.52 11.80 -14.92
N LEU A 135 -5.89 10.53 -15.12
CA LEU A 135 -5.23 9.38 -14.51
C LEU A 135 -3.78 9.26 -14.97
N PHE A 136 -3.52 9.42 -16.27
CA PHE A 136 -2.16 9.36 -16.82
C PHE A 136 -1.30 10.54 -16.35
N THR A 137 -1.88 11.71 -16.13
CA THR A 137 -1.16 12.88 -15.61
C THR A 137 -1.09 12.92 -14.08
N LEU A 138 -1.71 11.96 -13.39
CA LEU A 138 -1.90 11.92 -11.92
C LEU A 138 -2.68 13.13 -11.38
N ALA A 139 -3.47 13.80 -12.23
CA ALA A 139 -4.47 14.79 -11.81
C ALA A 139 -5.70 14.11 -11.19
N TYR A 140 -6.00 12.88 -11.63
CA TYR A 140 -6.98 12.00 -11.04
C TYR A 140 -6.29 10.79 -10.41
N VAL A 141 -6.41 10.67 -9.09
CA VAL A 141 -5.82 9.63 -8.25
C VAL A 141 -6.96 9.06 -7.40
N PRO A 142 -7.54 7.91 -7.76
CA PRO A 142 -8.63 7.31 -7.01
C PRO A 142 -8.18 6.90 -5.61
N ASN A 143 -9.02 7.17 -4.61
CA ASN A 143 -8.68 7.09 -3.18
C ASN A 143 -8.01 5.75 -2.78
N TYR A 144 -8.55 4.65 -3.30
CA TYR A 144 -8.06 3.29 -3.08
C TYR A 144 -6.62 3.02 -3.59
N PHE A 145 -6.03 3.95 -4.35
CA PHE A 145 -4.70 3.80 -4.97
C PHE A 145 -3.68 4.89 -4.60
N ASP A 146 -4.01 5.79 -3.68
CA ASP A 146 -3.24 7.02 -3.40
C ASP A 146 -1.79 6.76 -2.92
N ILE A 147 -1.49 5.58 -2.37
CA ILE A 147 -0.15 5.27 -1.84
C ILE A 147 0.94 5.07 -2.91
N LEU A 148 0.58 4.57 -4.11
CA LEU A 148 1.58 4.34 -5.17
C LEU A 148 2.06 5.66 -5.80
N PRO A 149 1.17 6.64 -6.11
CA PRO A 149 1.59 7.95 -6.58
C PRO A 149 2.40 8.73 -5.54
N LEU A 150 2.07 8.63 -4.24
CA LEU A 150 2.95 9.12 -3.18
C LEU A 150 4.37 8.56 -3.34
N TYR A 151 4.47 7.23 -3.50
CA TYR A 151 5.74 6.53 -3.59
C TYR A 151 6.56 6.96 -4.81
N LEU A 152 5.88 7.22 -5.94
CA LEU A 152 6.49 7.76 -7.14
C LEU A 152 7.16 9.12 -6.86
N LEU A 153 6.45 10.08 -6.24
CA LEU A 153 6.99 11.41 -5.97
C LEU A 153 8.21 11.37 -5.02
N VAL A 154 8.11 10.64 -3.91
CA VAL A 154 9.20 10.61 -2.91
C VAL A 154 10.46 9.95 -3.46
N ILE A 155 10.34 8.96 -4.36
CA ILE A 155 11.48 8.37 -5.06
C ILE A 155 12.10 9.36 -6.05
N VAL A 156 11.29 10.15 -6.77
CA VAL A 156 11.81 11.20 -7.66
C VAL A 156 12.62 12.25 -6.90
N TRP A 157 12.28 12.52 -5.64
CA TRP A 157 13.06 13.44 -4.78
C TRP A 157 14.34 12.83 -4.22
N LEU A 158 14.51 11.51 -4.27
CA LEU A 158 15.66 10.81 -3.70
C LEU A 158 17.03 11.32 -4.22
N PRO A 159 17.24 11.55 -5.54
CA PRO A 159 18.49 12.12 -6.03
C PRO A 159 18.80 13.50 -5.45
N ILE A 160 17.78 14.32 -5.20
CA ILE A 160 17.92 15.67 -4.61
C ILE A 160 18.39 15.54 -3.17
N PHE A 161 17.72 14.73 -2.36
CA PHE A 161 18.11 14.48 -0.96
C PHE A 161 19.51 13.85 -0.86
N TRP A 162 19.83 12.93 -1.77
CA TRP A 162 21.17 12.36 -1.85
C TRP A 162 22.21 13.44 -2.17
N LEU A 163 21.95 14.33 -3.14
CA LEU A 163 22.87 15.43 -3.47
C LEU A 163 23.08 16.38 -2.28
N VAL A 164 22.01 16.77 -1.59
CA VAL A 164 22.10 17.61 -0.38
C VAL A 164 22.92 16.90 0.71
N SER A 165 22.79 15.58 0.85
CA SER A 165 23.58 14.80 1.81
C SER A 165 25.08 14.79 1.54
N ARG A 166 25.50 15.08 0.29
CA ARG A 166 26.91 15.25 -0.08
C ARG A 166 27.52 16.53 0.47
N LEU A 167 26.71 17.54 0.75
CA LEU A 167 27.14 18.75 1.45
C LEU A 167 27.21 18.49 2.95
N HIS A 168 26.10 18.03 3.53
CA HIS A 168 26.02 17.65 4.93
C HIS A 168 24.77 16.80 5.18
N VAL A 169 24.91 15.67 5.89
CA VAL A 169 23.78 14.78 6.23
C VAL A 169 22.70 15.53 7.02
N GLY A 170 23.10 16.40 7.96
CA GLY A 170 22.16 17.23 8.73
C GLY A 170 21.35 18.19 7.86
N MET A 171 21.89 18.66 6.72
CA MET A 171 21.12 19.50 5.79
C MET A 171 20.04 18.70 5.06
N ALA A 172 20.32 17.45 4.69
CA ALA A 172 19.32 16.58 4.06
C ALA A 172 18.16 16.28 5.03
N LEU A 173 18.49 15.99 6.30
CA LEU A 173 17.49 15.79 7.35
C LEU A 173 16.69 17.08 7.65
N ALA A 174 17.38 18.21 7.78
CA ALA A 174 16.74 19.51 7.99
C ALA A 174 15.83 19.89 6.81
N CYS A 175 16.22 19.56 5.57
CA CYS A 175 15.38 19.76 4.38
C CYS A 175 14.06 18.99 4.50
N SER A 176 14.10 17.71 4.90
CA SER A 176 12.90 16.90 5.11
C SER A 176 11.98 17.51 6.19
N VAL A 177 12.55 17.90 7.34
CA VAL A 177 11.78 18.50 8.44
C VAL A 177 11.21 19.86 8.04
N THR A 178 11.97 20.68 7.31
CA THR A 178 11.53 22.00 6.85
C THR A 178 10.41 21.87 5.84
N LEU A 179 10.51 20.92 4.90
CA LEU A 179 9.46 20.65 3.91
C LEU A 179 8.15 20.20 4.57
N TYR A 180 8.24 19.35 5.60
CA TYR A 180 7.10 18.93 6.40
C TYR A 180 6.41 20.11 7.09
N TRP A 181 7.17 20.96 7.80
CA TRP A 181 6.60 22.12 8.49
C TRP A 181 6.08 23.19 7.52
N ALA A 182 6.77 23.43 6.42
CA ALA A 182 6.34 24.37 5.39
C ALA A 182 5.00 23.94 4.77
N SER A 183 4.81 22.65 4.52
CA SER A 183 3.53 22.13 4.04
C SER A 183 2.38 22.42 4.99
N TYR A 184 2.55 22.20 6.30
CA TYR A 184 1.55 22.56 7.31
C TYR A 184 1.29 24.07 7.38
N TYR A 185 2.34 24.88 7.37
CA TYR A 185 2.22 26.33 7.52
C TYR A 185 1.58 27.01 6.30
N TYR A 186 1.95 26.57 5.09
CA TYR A 186 1.47 27.15 3.83
C TYR A 186 0.29 26.41 3.21
N GLY A 187 -0.14 25.27 3.77
CA GLY A 187 -1.24 24.45 3.25
C GLY A 187 -0.95 23.86 1.87
N TRP A 188 0.27 23.36 1.65
CA TRP A 188 0.66 22.79 0.35
C TRP A 188 -0.01 21.45 0.12
N GLU A 189 -0.90 21.39 -0.87
CA GLU A 189 -1.72 20.23 -1.22
C GLU A 189 -1.69 19.94 -2.72
N LEU A 190 -1.81 18.66 -3.09
CA LEU A 190 -2.01 18.24 -4.48
C LEU A 190 -3.48 17.86 -4.71
N SER A 191 -4.02 18.16 -5.89
CA SER A 191 -5.37 17.71 -6.28
C SER A 191 -5.33 16.26 -6.73
N ALA A 192 -6.20 15.42 -6.18
CA ALA A 192 -6.40 14.01 -6.54
C ALA A 192 -7.66 13.80 -7.37
N ASP A 193 -8.54 14.79 -7.42
CA ASP A 193 -9.76 14.74 -8.22
C ASP A 193 -10.07 16.14 -8.76
N PRO A 194 -10.08 16.33 -10.09
CA PRO A 194 -10.35 17.62 -10.70
C PRO A 194 -11.83 18.04 -10.59
N VAL A 195 -12.76 17.11 -10.36
CA VAL A 195 -14.19 17.37 -10.28
C VAL A 195 -14.58 17.76 -8.86
N SER A 196 -14.22 16.93 -7.87
CA SER A 196 -14.56 17.19 -6.46
C SER A 196 -13.60 18.16 -5.77
N GLY A 197 -12.42 18.39 -6.35
CA GLY A 197 -11.34 19.15 -5.72
C GLY A 197 -10.66 18.40 -4.56
N ARG A 198 -10.98 17.11 -4.38
CA ARG A 198 -10.38 16.24 -3.35
C ARG A 198 -8.86 16.28 -3.44
N LYS A 199 -8.22 16.37 -2.28
CA LYS A 199 -6.76 16.36 -2.16
C LYS A 199 -6.21 14.95 -2.12
N TRP A 200 -4.92 14.81 -2.40
CA TRP A 200 -4.23 13.54 -2.22
C TRP A 200 -4.38 13.08 -0.78
N TYR A 201 -4.85 11.85 -0.60
CA TYR A 201 -5.05 11.33 0.74
C TYR A 201 -3.74 11.28 1.52
N PHE A 202 -2.65 10.88 0.86
CA PHE A 202 -1.30 10.97 1.43
C PHE A 202 -0.56 12.17 0.86
N ASN A 203 -0.50 13.26 1.62
CA ASN A 203 0.20 14.46 1.18
C ASN A 203 1.73 14.18 1.06
N PRO A 204 2.32 14.27 -0.16
CA PRO A 204 3.72 13.91 -0.37
C PRO A 204 4.70 14.85 0.35
N TYR A 205 4.34 16.11 0.58
CA TYR A 205 5.20 17.06 1.27
C TYR A 205 5.39 16.72 2.75
N ASN A 206 4.38 16.09 3.37
CA ASN A 206 4.47 15.60 4.74
C ASN A 206 5.00 14.16 4.79
N TRP A 207 4.45 13.24 3.99
CA TRP A 207 4.77 11.82 4.03
C TRP A 207 6.22 11.50 3.62
N GLN A 208 6.87 12.39 2.85
CA GLN A 208 8.31 12.27 2.61
C GLN A 208 9.13 12.22 3.90
N LEU A 209 8.67 12.83 5.00
CA LEU A 209 9.35 12.74 6.30
C LEU A 209 9.48 11.30 6.76
N MET A 210 8.40 10.51 6.63
CA MET A 210 8.41 9.09 6.98
C MET A 210 9.41 8.31 6.11
N PHE A 211 9.36 8.54 4.79
CA PHE A 211 10.25 7.89 3.83
C PHE A 211 11.72 8.23 4.10
N PHE A 212 12.07 9.50 4.25
CA PHE A 212 13.46 9.92 4.49
C PHE A 212 13.95 9.60 5.90
N THR A 213 13.05 9.44 6.88
CA THR A 213 13.41 8.85 8.18
C THR A 213 13.88 7.40 8.00
N GLY A 214 13.12 6.59 7.27
CA GLY A 214 13.53 5.22 6.92
C GLY A 214 14.83 5.19 6.13
N TYR A 215 14.99 6.08 5.15
CA TYR A 215 16.21 6.22 4.36
C TYR A 215 17.41 6.56 5.25
N ALA A 216 17.28 7.50 6.19
CA ALA A 216 18.35 7.90 7.09
C ALA A 216 18.86 6.74 7.95
N PHE A 217 17.98 5.88 8.44
CA PHE A 217 18.38 4.65 9.14
C PHE A 217 19.05 3.65 8.20
N GLY A 218 18.50 3.42 7.01
CA GLY A 218 19.07 2.48 6.03
C GLY A 218 20.43 2.93 5.47
N ALA A 219 20.66 4.24 5.35
CA ALA A 219 21.92 4.84 4.92
C ALA A 219 22.94 4.98 6.06
N GLY A 220 22.55 4.69 7.31
CA GLY A 220 23.40 4.84 8.49
C GLY A 220 23.63 6.28 8.94
N TRP A 221 22.85 7.24 8.43
CA TRP A 221 22.85 8.65 8.83
C TRP A 221 22.30 8.84 10.24
N ALA A 222 21.28 8.04 10.59
CA ALA A 222 20.72 7.95 11.93
C ALA A 222 21.02 6.57 12.53
N LYS A 223 21.40 6.55 13.81
CA LYS A 223 21.65 5.32 14.57
C LYS A 223 20.94 5.41 15.91
N VAL A 224 20.32 4.32 16.33
CA VAL A 224 19.68 4.22 17.64
C VAL A 224 20.48 3.29 18.53
N SER A 225 20.71 3.71 19.78
CA SER A 225 21.37 2.88 20.78
C SER A 225 20.35 1.98 21.48
N VAL A 226 20.62 0.68 21.48
CA VAL A 226 19.81 -0.33 22.21
C VAL A 226 20.20 -0.47 23.68
N LYS A 227 21.21 0.26 24.14
CA LYS A 227 21.75 0.11 25.50
C LYS A 227 20.94 0.85 26.57
N HIS A 228 20.12 1.81 26.17
CA HIS A 228 19.41 2.68 27.11
C HIS A 228 18.06 2.07 27.50
N GLY A 229 17.93 1.62 28.75
CA GLY A 229 16.68 1.07 29.29
C GLY A 229 15.54 2.10 29.36
N TRP A 230 15.85 3.39 29.56
CA TRP A 230 14.84 4.45 29.57
C TRP A 230 14.15 4.60 28.21
N LEU A 231 14.88 4.44 27.10
CA LEU A 231 14.31 4.55 25.76
C LEU A 231 13.32 3.41 25.49
N LEU A 232 13.63 2.20 25.98
CA LEU A 232 12.68 1.09 25.95
C LEU A 232 11.39 1.45 26.70
N ALA A 233 11.51 2.00 27.91
CA ALA A 233 10.35 2.39 28.71
C ALA A 233 9.50 3.47 28.02
N VAL A 234 10.13 4.48 27.40
CA VAL A 234 9.44 5.52 26.63
C VAL A 234 8.72 4.93 25.42
N CYS A 235 9.40 4.11 24.61
CA CYS A 235 8.79 3.49 23.43
C CYS A 235 7.64 2.56 23.82
N LEU A 236 7.79 1.78 24.90
CA LEU A 236 6.74 0.92 25.42
C LEU A 236 5.56 1.74 25.94
N GLY A 237 5.82 2.80 26.71
CA GLY A 237 4.78 3.71 27.20
C GLY A 237 3.99 4.34 26.06
N LEU A 238 4.66 4.81 25.01
CA LEU A 238 4.01 5.40 23.84
C LEU A 238 3.09 4.40 23.13
N VAL A 239 3.57 3.17 22.88
CA VAL A 239 2.76 2.11 22.24
C VAL A 239 1.62 1.63 23.14
N LEU A 240 1.80 1.61 24.47
CA LEU A 240 0.72 1.22 25.37
C LEU A 240 -0.36 2.29 25.50
N VAL A 241 0.03 3.58 25.51
CA VAL A 241 -0.90 4.71 25.56
C VAL A 241 -1.66 4.89 24.25
N SER A 242 -1.09 4.49 23.10
CA SER A 242 -1.81 4.56 21.82
C SER A 242 -2.99 3.59 21.73
N ILE A 243 -2.95 2.47 22.45
CA ILE A 243 -4.02 1.45 22.43
C ILE A 243 -5.37 2.07 22.81
N PRO A 244 -5.56 2.65 24.01
CA PRO A 244 -6.84 3.25 24.37
C PRO A 244 -7.19 4.51 23.58
N LEU A 245 -6.21 5.18 22.95
CA LEU A 245 -6.44 6.36 22.10
C LEU A 245 -7.03 6.00 20.74
N GLU A 246 -6.71 4.82 20.17
CA GLU A 246 -7.23 4.40 18.87
C GLU A 246 -8.26 3.28 18.94
N HIS A 247 -8.33 2.57 20.07
CA HIS A 247 -9.35 1.57 20.28
C HIS A 247 -10.72 2.23 20.50
N GLU A 248 -11.57 2.12 19.49
CA GLU A 248 -12.86 2.82 19.42
C GLU A 248 -13.75 2.59 20.63
N ALA A 249 -13.95 1.34 21.02
CA ALA A 249 -14.77 1.03 22.18
C ALA A 249 -14.19 1.63 23.48
N THR A 250 -12.88 1.88 23.55
CA THR A 250 -12.28 2.53 24.72
C THR A 250 -12.51 4.03 24.73
N TYR A 251 -12.14 4.76 23.67
CA TYR A 251 -12.23 6.22 23.69
C TYR A 251 -13.67 6.74 23.61
N THR A 252 -14.61 5.95 23.08
CA THR A 252 -16.04 6.30 23.06
C THR A 252 -16.74 6.06 24.40
N ARG A 253 -16.35 5.01 25.14
CA ARG A 253 -16.99 4.64 26.42
C ARG A 253 -16.35 5.32 27.63
N ILE A 254 -15.05 5.65 27.55
CA ILE A 254 -14.31 6.24 28.67
C ILE A 254 -14.00 7.69 28.33
N LYS A 255 -14.71 8.61 28.99
CA LYS A 255 -14.64 10.06 28.77
C LYS A 255 -13.20 10.61 28.73
N PHE A 256 -12.34 10.19 29.67
CA PHE A 256 -10.94 10.61 29.71
C PHE A 256 -10.20 10.36 28.40
N TRP A 257 -10.34 9.16 27.83
CA TRP A 257 -9.66 8.78 26.58
C TRP A 257 -10.27 9.51 25.38
N GLY A 258 -11.59 9.71 25.37
CA GLY A 258 -12.28 10.49 24.35
C GLY A 258 -11.82 11.96 24.30
N GLU A 259 -11.77 12.63 25.45
CA GLU A 259 -11.30 14.02 25.56
C GLU A 259 -9.82 14.16 25.21
N LEU A 260 -8.97 13.23 25.70
CA LEU A 260 -7.55 13.23 25.37
C LEU A 260 -7.35 13.06 23.86
N ARG A 261 -8.04 12.09 23.24
CA ARG A 261 -7.99 11.87 21.80
C ARG A 261 -8.43 13.10 21.03
N ALA A 262 -9.56 13.71 21.42
CA ALA A 262 -10.08 14.91 20.77
C ALA A 262 -9.04 16.05 20.75
N ASN A 263 -8.39 16.31 21.88
CA ASN A 263 -7.33 17.31 22.01
C ASN A 263 -6.08 16.98 21.18
N LEU A 264 -5.81 15.69 20.95
CA LEU A 264 -4.67 15.22 20.15
C LEU A 264 -4.97 15.11 18.66
N THR A 265 -6.22 15.22 18.22
CA THR A 265 -6.67 15.01 16.82
C THR A 265 -5.78 15.69 15.77
N PRO A 266 -5.38 16.98 15.92
CA PRO A 266 -4.52 17.63 14.92
C PRO A 266 -3.16 16.95 14.72
N TRP A 267 -2.68 16.23 15.73
CA TRP A 267 -1.39 15.53 15.73
C TRP A 267 -1.51 14.04 15.35
N LEU A 268 -2.75 13.56 15.18
CA LEU A 268 -3.12 12.20 14.79
C LEU A 268 -3.57 12.11 13.32
N ASP A 269 -3.63 13.24 12.62
CA ASP A 269 -4.07 13.31 11.24
C ASP A 269 -3.25 12.40 10.32
N LYS A 270 -3.92 11.59 9.51
CA LYS A 270 -3.24 10.62 8.64
C LYS A 270 -2.78 11.27 7.35
N SER A 271 -3.57 12.18 6.79
CA SER A 271 -3.29 12.74 5.47
C SER A 271 -2.02 13.57 5.41
N HIS A 272 -1.79 14.38 6.44
CA HIS A 272 -0.62 15.25 6.57
C HIS A 272 0.47 14.64 7.48
N LEU A 273 0.40 13.34 7.78
CA LEU A 273 1.33 12.63 8.67
C LEU A 273 1.51 13.34 10.02
N GLY A 274 0.51 13.23 10.88
CA GLY A 274 0.54 13.75 12.23
C GLY A 274 1.77 13.26 13.01
N VAL A 275 2.43 14.17 13.73
CA VAL A 275 3.71 13.88 14.39
C VAL A 275 3.64 12.71 15.38
N LEU A 276 2.48 12.50 16.03
CA LEU A 276 2.31 11.38 16.95
C LEU A 276 2.26 10.04 16.23
N ARG A 277 1.75 9.99 14.99
CA ARG A 277 1.81 8.78 14.13
C ARG A 277 3.27 8.45 13.79
N TRP A 278 4.06 9.46 13.44
CA TRP A 278 5.48 9.31 13.16
C TRP A 278 6.27 8.82 14.39
N LEU A 279 6.06 9.43 15.55
CA LEU A 279 6.69 9.00 16.81
C LEU A 279 6.25 7.59 17.22
N HIS A 280 4.97 7.26 17.04
CA HIS A 280 4.45 5.93 17.31
C HIS A 280 5.10 4.87 16.44
N LEU A 281 5.23 5.10 15.12
CA LEU A 281 5.94 4.18 14.26
C LEU A 281 7.39 3.99 14.72
N LEU A 282 8.11 5.08 15.05
CA LEU A 282 9.49 4.98 15.51
C LEU A 282 9.62 4.18 16.82
N ALA A 283 8.68 4.36 17.75
CA ALA A 283 8.60 3.58 18.97
C ALA A 283 8.37 2.08 18.66
N ALA A 284 7.38 1.76 17.82
CA ALA A 284 7.09 0.39 17.40
C ALA A 284 8.30 -0.24 16.68
N ALA A 285 8.93 0.48 15.75
CA ALA A 285 10.12 0.04 15.03
C ALA A 285 11.30 -0.21 15.97
N TYR A 286 11.50 0.62 17.00
CA TYR A 286 12.52 0.41 18.03
C TYR A 286 12.28 -0.88 18.82
N LEU A 287 11.05 -1.10 19.29
CA LEU A 287 10.66 -2.31 20.03
C LEU A 287 10.85 -3.57 19.16
N MET A 288 10.44 -3.50 17.90
CA MET A 288 10.60 -4.60 16.95
C MET A 288 12.06 -4.86 16.60
N TYR A 289 12.87 -3.81 16.42
CA TYR A 289 14.31 -3.95 16.21
C TYR A 289 15.00 -4.66 17.39
N ARG A 290 14.64 -4.29 18.63
CA ARG A 290 15.11 -4.97 19.85
C ARG A 290 14.71 -6.44 19.87
N LEU A 291 13.46 -6.75 19.53
CA LEU A 291 12.95 -8.13 19.49
C LEU A 291 13.69 -8.99 18.45
N CYS A 292 13.87 -8.47 17.24
CA CYS A 292 14.58 -9.15 16.15
C CYS A 292 16.08 -9.34 16.46
N HIS A 293 16.72 -8.40 17.15
CA HIS A 293 18.12 -8.53 17.53
C HIS A 293 18.33 -9.56 18.64
N TRP A 294 17.38 -9.67 19.58
CA TRP A 294 17.44 -10.63 20.67
C TRP A 294 17.18 -12.08 20.20
N ARG A 295 16.26 -12.27 19.25
CA ARG A 295 15.97 -13.56 18.64
C ARG A 295 15.85 -13.39 17.14
N SER A 296 16.90 -13.68 16.38
CA SER A 296 16.83 -13.63 14.91
C SER A 296 16.36 -14.97 14.30
N GLN A 297 16.54 -16.08 15.03
CA GLN A 297 16.32 -17.43 14.51
C GLN A 297 14.86 -17.73 14.13
N TRP A 298 13.87 -17.09 14.77
CA TRP A 298 12.45 -17.33 14.45
C TRP A 298 12.09 -16.91 13.02
N LEU A 299 12.81 -15.95 12.43
CA LEU A 299 12.61 -15.53 11.04
C LEU A 299 12.91 -16.64 10.03
N HIS A 300 13.65 -17.68 10.44
CA HIS A 300 13.95 -18.83 9.60
C HIS A 300 12.91 -19.96 9.69
N SER A 301 11.97 -19.87 10.63
CA SER A 301 10.88 -20.86 10.73
C SER A 301 9.92 -20.77 9.53
N PRO A 302 9.19 -21.84 9.17
CA PRO A 302 8.49 -21.93 7.89
C PRO A 302 7.52 -20.79 7.60
N VAL A 303 6.72 -20.38 8.61
CA VAL A 303 5.70 -19.34 8.45
C VAL A 303 6.33 -17.94 8.29
N PRO A 304 7.16 -17.44 9.22
CA PRO A 304 7.91 -16.20 9.03
C PRO A 304 8.73 -16.16 7.75
N ARG A 305 9.34 -17.29 7.34
CA ARG A 305 10.07 -17.37 6.07
C ARG A 305 9.16 -17.16 4.87
N ALA A 306 7.95 -17.71 4.87
CA ALA A 306 6.97 -17.46 3.80
C ALA A 306 6.56 -15.97 3.75
N VAL A 307 6.36 -15.34 4.90
CA VAL A 307 6.08 -13.90 5.01
C VAL A 307 7.26 -13.05 4.51
N VAL A 308 8.49 -13.44 4.82
CA VAL A 308 9.72 -12.81 4.29
C VAL A 308 9.78 -12.90 2.77
N ILE A 309 9.54 -14.09 2.19
CA ILE A 309 9.55 -14.29 0.73
C ILE A 309 8.49 -13.41 0.07
N MET A 310 7.30 -13.33 0.66
CA MET A 310 6.24 -12.45 0.19
C MET A 310 6.64 -10.96 0.27
N GLY A 311 7.26 -10.52 1.37
CA GLY A 311 7.73 -9.14 1.53
C GLY A 311 8.84 -8.73 0.56
N GLN A 312 9.66 -9.69 0.11
CA GLN A 312 10.65 -9.46 -0.97
C GLN A 312 9.99 -9.13 -2.30
N GLN A 313 8.77 -9.63 -2.52
CA GLN A 313 7.94 -9.41 -3.69
C GLN A 313 6.89 -8.31 -3.47
N SER A 314 7.21 -7.32 -2.65
CA SER A 314 6.25 -6.30 -2.18
C SER A 314 5.39 -5.62 -3.24
N LEU A 315 5.95 -5.20 -4.39
CA LEU A 315 5.16 -4.52 -5.43
C LEU A 315 4.11 -5.45 -6.06
N PRO A 316 4.45 -6.61 -6.65
CA PRO A 316 3.44 -7.50 -7.21
C PRO A 316 2.46 -8.01 -6.14
N ILE A 317 2.91 -8.29 -4.91
CA ILE A 317 2.00 -8.73 -3.85
C ILE A 317 1.06 -7.61 -3.41
N TYR A 318 1.50 -6.36 -3.39
CA TYR A 318 0.60 -5.22 -3.18
C TYR A 318 -0.52 -5.21 -4.22
N LEU A 319 -0.19 -5.29 -5.53
CA LEU A 319 -1.23 -5.32 -6.57
C LEU A 319 -2.19 -6.52 -6.40
N CYS A 320 -1.64 -7.69 -6.05
CA CYS A 320 -2.42 -8.89 -5.77
C CYS A 320 -3.40 -8.65 -4.63
N SER A 321 -2.89 -8.07 -3.53
CA SER A 321 -3.70 -7.81 -2.34
C SER A 321 -4.83 -6.85 -2.62
N MET A 322 -4.63 -5.78 -3.41
CA MET A 322 -5.71 -4.82 -3.69
C MET A 322 -6.89 -5.47 -4.41
N VAL A 323 -6.61 -6.35 -5.38
CA VAL A 323 -7.64 -7.09 -6.11
C VAL A 323 -8.28 -8.17 -5.25
N LEU A 324 -7.48 -8.93 -4.49
CA LEU A 324 -7.99 -9.96 -3.59
C LEU A 324 -8.84 -9.36 -2.46
N SER A 325 -8.47 -8.19 -1.92
CA SER A 325 -9.24 -7.52 -0.87
C SER A 325 -10.63 -7.18 -1.38
N TYR A 326 -10.68 -6.65 -2.59
CA TYR A 326 -11.93 -6.28 -3.22
C TYR A 326 -12.81 -7.49 -3.56
N ALA A 327 -12.23 -8.50 -4.20
CA ALA A 327 -12.92 -9.77 -4.46
C ALA A 327 -13.37 -10.45 -3.16
N GLY A 328 -12.58 -10.33 -2.08
CA GLY A 328 -12.94 -10.79 -0.75
C GLY A 328 -14.17 -10.07 -0.20
N GLY A 329 -14.28 -8.75 -0.38
CA GLY A 329 -15.47 -7.98 -0.02
C GLY A 329 -16.72 -8.49 -0.73
N ILE A 330 -16.66 -8.69 -2.05
CA ILE A 330 -17.76 -9.30 -2.83
C ILE A 330 -18.13 -10.68 -2.26
N TRP A 331 -17.15 -11.50 -1.90
CA TRP A 331 -17.41 -12.81 -1.31
C TRP A 331 -18.07 -12.72 0.08
N LEU A 332 -17.71 -11.73 0.89
CA LEU A 332 -18.38 -11.48 2.18
C LEU A 332 -19.84 -11.06 2.00
N ASP A 333 -20.17 -10.32 0.94
CA ASP A 333 -21.57 -10.00 0.63
C ASP A 333 -22.40 -11.25 0.36
N HIS A 334 -21.83 -12.25 -0.32
CA HIS A 334 -22.53 -13.51 -0.63
C HIS A 334 -22.63 -14.45 0.57
N LEU A 335 -21.59 -14.49 1.40
CA LEU A 335 -21.50 -15.42 2.53
C LEU A 335 -22.12 -14.87 3.83
N GLY A 336 -22.43 -13.57 3.87
CA GLY A 336 -22.89 -12.87 5.07
C GLY A 336 -21.72 -12.25 5.84
N ARG A 337 -21.72 -10.92 5.96
CA ARG A 337 -20.62 -10.16 6.59
C ARG A 337 -20.54 -10.35 8.11
N ASP A 338 -21.66 -10.62 8.77
CA ASP A 338 -21.73 -10.79 10.22
C ASP A 338 -21.21 -12.15 10.70
N GLU A 339 -21.06 -13.11 9.80
CA GLU A 339 -20.57 -14.43 10.13
C GLU A 339 -19.06 -14.45 10.28
N TRP A 340 -18.56 -14.60 11.51
CA TRP A 340 -17.12 -14.70 11.78
C TRP A 340 -16.46 -15.87 11.02
N SER A 341 -17.20 -16.95 10.76
CA SER A 341 -16.78 -18.08 9.93
C SER A 341 -16.55 -17.69 8.47
N ALA A 342 -17.46 -16.90 7.88
CA ALA A 342 -17.30 -16.38 6.52
C ALA A 342 -16.11 -15.43 6.44
N ALA A 343 -15.98 -14.50 7.39
CA ALA A 343 -14.83 -13.61 7.51
C ALA A 343 -13.52 -14.40 7.62
N ALA A 344 -13.47 -15.43 8.46
CA ALA A 344 -12.28 -16.28 8.61
C ALA A 344 -11.94 -17.02 7.31
N LEU A 345 -12.93 -17.59 6.63
CA LEU A 345 -12.73 -18.30 5.36
C LEU A 345 -12.14 -17.37 4.29
N VAL A 346 -12.73 -16.19 4.09
CA VAL A 346 -12.29 -15.23 3.07
C VAL A 346 -10.89 -14.69 3.39
N ASN A 347 -10.66 -14.25 4.64
CA ASN A 347 -9.36 -13.70 5.03
C ASN A 347 -8.25 -14.75 4.94
N LEU A 348 -8.45 -15.96 5.48
CA LEU A 348 -7.44 -17.02 5.43
C LEU A 348 -7.17 -17.49 4.01
N SER A 349 -8.20 -17.57 3.16
CA SER A 349 -8.03 -17.91 1.74
C SER A 349 -7.22 -16.84 1.01
N GLY A 350 -7.54 -15.56 1.20
CA GLY A 350 -6.79 -14.46 0.60
C GLY A 350 -5.33 -14.39 1.07
N LEU A 351 -5.09 -14.54 2.37
CA LEU A 351 -3.73 -14.63 2.93
C LEU A 351 -2.96 -15.84 2.37
N GLY A 352 -3.61 -17.00 2.24
CA GLY A 352 -3.05 -18.19 1.62
C GLY A 352 -2.64 -17.96 0.17
N LEU A 353 -3.52 -17.32 -0.62
CA LEU A 353 -3.24 -16.94 -2.01
C LEU A 353 -2.09 -15.94 -2.12
N MET A 354 -2.00 -14.96 -1.22
CA MET A 354 -0.88 -14.02 -1.19
C MET A 354 0.45 -14.71 -0.89
N LEU A 355 0.48 -15.63 0.09
CA LEU A 355 1.68 -16.41 0.40
C LEU A 355 2.09 -17.30 -0.77
N LEU A 356 1.11 -17.95 -1.42
CA LEU A 356 1.35 -18.75 -2.61
C LEU A 356 1.90 -17.89 -3.75
N ALA A 357 1.28 -16.74 -4.04
CA ALA A 357 1.75 -15.81 -5.05
C ALA A 357 3.19 -15.34 -4.76
N GLY A 358 3.52 -15.08 -3.50
CA GLY A 358 4.88 -14.72 -3.09
C GLY A 358 5.91 -15.81 -3.40
N GLN A 359 5.57 -17.06 -3.09
CA GLN A 359 6.41 -18.22 -3.41
C GLN A 359 6.53 -18.45 -4.92
N THR A 360 5.42 -18.35 -5.65
CA THR A 360 5.40 -18.48 -7.11
C THR A 360 6.26 -17.42 -7.76
N MET A 361 6.14 -16.15 -7.36
CA MET A 361 6.97 -15.07 -7.92
C MET A 361 8.46 -15.28 -7.61
N SER A 362 8.78 -15.70 -6.38
CA SER A 362 10.15 -16.05 -6.01
C SER A 362 10.70 -17.23 -6.81
N TRP A 363 9.86 -18.21 -7.16
CA TRP A 363 10.25 -19.34 -8.02
C TRP A 363 10.39 -18.90 -9.49
N LEU A 364 9.49 -18.08 -10.00
CA LEU A 364 9.60 -17.52 -11.37
C LEU A 364 10.87 -16.68 -11.54
N ASP A 365 11.32 -15.99 -10.49
CA ASP A 365 12.59 -15.26 -10.46
C ASP A 365 13.81 -16.15 -10.69
N THR A 366 13.75 -17.44 -10.31
CA THR A 366 14.83 -18.40 -10.56
C THR A 366 14.89 -18.85 -12.03
N LYS A 367 13.92 -18.44 -12.86
CA LYS A 367 13.80 -18.79 -14.29
C LYS A 367 13.88 -20.30 -14.49
N PRO A 368 12.92 -21.08 -13.95
CA PRO A 368 12.95 -22.56 -13.98
C PRO A 368 13.03 -23.15 -15.40
N TRP A 369 12.59 -22.40 -16.41
CA TRP A 369 12.69 -22.76 -17.83
C TRP A 369 14.09 -22.56 -18.45
N LYS A 370 15.02 -21.89 -17.75
CA LYS A 370 16.43 -21.92 -18.16
C LYS A 370 17.01 -23.26 -17.75
N ILE A 371 17.07 -24.18 -18.72
CA ILE A 371 17.89 -25.38 -18.60
C ILE A 371 19.30 -24.91 -18.30
N SER A 372 19.79 -25.16 -17.09
CA SER A 372 21.20 -24.95 -16.78
C SER A 372 21.95 -25.89 -17.71
N GLN A 373 22.81 -25.37 -18.59
CA GLN A 373 23.73 -26.24 -19.31
C GLN A 373 24.44 -27.07 -18.23
N PRO A 374 24.46 -28.41 -18.34
CA PRO A 374 25.27 -29.20 -17.42
C PRO A 374 26.68 -28.62 -17.48
N GLU A 375 27.30 -28.33 -16.33
CA GLU A 375 28.74 -28.11 -16.23
C GLU A 375 29.43 -29.38 -16.78
N ARG A 376 29.59 -29.42 -18.10
CA ARG A 376 30.19 -30.53 -18.82
C ARG A 376 30.90 -29.99 -20.05
N LEU A 377 31.80 -29.05 -19.81
CA LEU A 377 33.09 -28.99 -20.50
C LEU A 377 34.14 -28.71 -19.44
N ALA A 378 34.64 -29.79 -18.85
CA ALA A 378 35.97 -29.79 -18.29
C ALA A 378 36.95 -29.28 -19.35
N GLN A 379 37.85 -28.39 -18.95
CA GLN A 379 39.19 -28.23 -19.51
C GLN A 379 39.29 -28.46 -21.03
N SER A 380 39.09 -27.41 -21.81
CA SER A 380 39.80 -27.28 -23.08
C SER A 380 40.14 -25.80 -23.33
N ASP A 381 41.41 -25.51 -23.09
CA ASP A 381 42.27 -24.53 -23.74
C ASP A 381 41.73 -23.18 -24.24
N ASN A 382 42.39 -22.13 -23.73
CA ASN A 382 42.77 -20.89 -24.40
C ASN A 382 41.79 -20.30 -25.43
N SER A 383 41.05 -19.29 -25.02
CA SER A 383 40.84 -18.10 -25.86
C SER A 383 40.33 -16.91 -25.04
N TYR A 384 41.01 -15.77 -25.21
CA TYR A 384 40.56 -14.46 -24.77
C TYR A 384 39.21 -14.13 -25.42
N TYR A 385 38.14 -14.09 -24.63
CA TYR A 385 36.97 -13.27 -24.96
C TYR A 385 36.43 -12.59 -23.70
N PHE A 386 36.33 -11.28 -23.82
CA PHE A 386 35.76 -10.35 -22.87
C PHE A 386 34.24 -10.48 -22.96
N GLU A 387 33.60 -11.12 -21.99
CA GLU A 387 32.14 -11.08 -21.85
C GLU A 387 31.76 -9.89 -20.95
N PRO A 388 31.02 -8.88 -21.45
CA PRO A 388 30.57 -7.78 -20.61
C PRO A 388 29.46 -8.26 -19.68
N PHE A 389 29.71 -8.14 -18.38
CA PHE A 389 28.75 -8.36 -17.31
C PHE A 389 27.51 -7.47 -17.51
N MET A 390 26.41 -8.05 -17.97
CA MET A 390 25.09 -7.40 -18.01
C MET A 390 24.12 -8.19 -17.12
N PRO A 391 23.73 -7.67 -15.94
CA PRO A 391 22.67 -8.30 -15.17
C PRO A 391 21.33 -8.09 -15.90
N ARG A 392 20.74 -9.20 -16.38
CA ARG A 392 19.40 -9.25 -16.98
C ARG A 392 18.32 -8.94 -15.93
N TYR A 393 17.95 -7.67 -15.80
CA TYR A 393 16.72 -7.18 -15.16
C TYR A 393 15.49 -7.54 -16.01
N ARG A 394 14.50 -8.28 -15.47
CA ARG A 394 13.26 -8.66 -16.19
C ARG A 394 12.09 -8.89 -15.23
N TRP A 395 11.22 -7.90 -15.07
CA TRP A 395 10.08 -7.90 -14.13
C TRP A 395 8.75 -7.44 -14.79
N VAL A 396 8.78 -6.93 -16.04
CA VAL A 396 7.55 -6.65 -16.83
C VAL A 396 6.69 -7.91 -16.98
N ASN A 397 7.32 -9.09 -17.05
CA ASN A 397 6.59 -10.37 -17.12
C ASN A 397 5.92 -10.75 -15.78
N GLN A 398 6.34 -10.21 -14.63
CA GLN A 398 5.75 -10.51 -13.32
C GLN A 398 4.54 -9.63 -13.02
N ALA A 399 4.60 -8.36 -13.42
CA ALA A 399 3.45 -7.45 -13.38
C ALA A 399 2.31 -7.93 -14.31
N LEU A 400 2.63 -8.66 -15.38
CA LEU A 400 1.65 -9.27 -16.29
C LEU A 400 1.22 -10.70 -15.91
N ALA A 401 2.11 -11.49 -15.27
CA ALA A 401 1.76 -12.85 -14.82
C ALA A 401 0.73 -12.84 -13.66
N LEU A 402 0.70 -11.76 -12.89
CA LEU A 402 -0.20 -11.63 -11.75
C LEU A 402 -1.69 -11.41 -12.17
N PRO A 403 -2.02 -10.54 -13.15
CA PRO A 403 -3.33 -10.54 -13.79
C PRO A 403 -3.75 -11.91 -14.32
N CYS A 404 -2.83 -12.72 -14.85
CA CYS A 404 -3.15 -14.08 -15.31
C CYS A 404 -3.45 -15.05 -14.16
N LEU A 405 -2.76 -14.92 -13.02
CA LEU A 405 -3.04 -15.71 -11.82
C LEU A 405 -4.36 -15.28 -11.14
N ILE A 406 -4.68 -13.99 -11.15
CA ILE A 406 -5.96 -13.43 -10.69
C ILE A 406 -7.10 -13.82 -11.64
N GLY A 407 -6.86 -13.79 -12.95
CA GLY A 407 -7.81 -14.29 -13.96
C GLY A 407 -8.08 -15.79 -13.81
N LEU A 408 -7.11 -16.57 -13.34
CA LEU A 408 -7.29 -17.98 -12.97
C LEU A 408 -8.10 -18.17 -11.68
N ALA A 409 -8.04 -17.23 -10.72
CA ALA A 409 -8.93 -17.24 -9.56
C ALA A 409 -10.38 -16.87 -9.92
N ALA A 410 -10.58 -16.11 -11.00
CA ALA A 410 -11.89 -15.85 -11.61
C ALA A 410 -12.35 -16.96 -12.57
N LEU A 411 -11.51 -17.94 -12.94
CA LEU A 411 -11.88 -19.00 -13.89
C LEU A 411 -13.03 -19.93 -13.43
N PRO A 412 -13.24 -20.21 -12.12
CA PRO A 412 -14.44 -20.91 -11.67
C PRO A 412 -15.75 -20.15 -11.98
N ALA A 413 -15.67 -18.83 -12.16
CA ALA A 413 -16.79 -17.96 -12.52
C ALA A 413 -17.18 -18.06 -14.01
N MET A 414 -16.28 -18.51 -14.90
CA MET A 414 -16.62 -18.76 -16.30
C MET A 414 -17.25 -20.13 -16.55
N LEU A 415 -17.20 -21.03 -15.57
CA LEU A 415 -17.70 -22.41 -15.69
C LEU A 415 -19.07 -22.62 -15.03
N THR A 416 -19.66 -21.59 -14.41
CA THR A 416 -20.97 -21.64 -13.76
C THR A 416 -21.99 -20.78 -14.53
N HIS A 417 -22.37 -21.24 -15.72
CA HIS A 417 -23.52 -20.69 -16.45
C HIS A 417 -24.83 -21.11 -15.78
N SER A 418 -25.76 -20.16 -15.56
CA SER A 418 -27.19 -20.44 -15.68
C SER A 418 -27.91 -19.30 -16.43
N GLN A 419 -28.30 -19.64 -17.67
CA GLN A 419 -29.38 -19.13 -18.54
C GLN A 419 -29.91 -17.68 -18.40
N PRO A 420 -29.91 -16.87 -19.47
CA PRO A 420 -30.89 -15.79 -19.62
C PRO A 420 -32.17 -16.37 -20.23
N SER A 421 -33.22 -16.55 -19.42
CA SER A 421 -34.57 -16.70 -19.97
C SER A 421 -35.03 -15.31 -20.43
N GLY A 422 -35.28 -15.19 -21.72
CA GLY A 422 -35.58 -13.92 -22.37
C GLY A 422 -36.95 -13.37 -22.00
N ILE A 423 -37.03 -12.04 -21.93
CA ILE A 423 -38.17 -11.28 -22.43
C ILE A 423 -37.62 -10.11 -23.24
N VAL A 424 -38.07 -10.07 -24.48
CA VAL A 424 -37.90 -8.99 -25.45
C VAL A 424 -38.70 -7.78 -25.01
N ALA A 425 -38.08 -6.61 -24.94
CA ALA A 425 -38.77 -5.33 -25.14
C ALA A 425 -37.80 -4.36 -25.83
N THR A 426 -38.18 -3.96 -27.04
CA THR A 426 -37.49 -3.03 -27.94
C THR A 426 -37.49 -1.58 -27.43
N PRO A 427 -36.56 -0.72 -27.91
CA PRO A 427 -36.33 0.62 -27.38
C PRO A 427 -37.30 1.68 -27.90
N ASP A 428 -37.53 2.67 -27.03
CA ASP A 428 -37.83 4.10 -27.23
C ASP A 428 -38.48 4.59 -28.54
N LEU A 429 -39.61 5.30 -28.37
CA LEU A 429 -39.83 6.64 -28.93
C LEU A 429 -41.19 7.22 -28.48
N ALA A 430 -41.19 8.24 -27.63
CA ALA A 430 -41.94 9.49 -27.84
C ALA A 430 -41.81 10.44 -26.63
N VAL A 431 -41.08 11.52 -26.87
CA VAL A 431 -41.19 12.81 -26.19
C VAL A 431 -42.63 13.31 -26.22
N GLN A 432 -43.09 13.90 -25.10
CA GLN A 432 -44.04 15.04 -24.90
C GLN A 432 -44.65 14.88 -23.49
N LEU A 433 -44.99 15.88 -22.67
CA LEU A 433 -44.82 17.33 -22.60
C LEU A 433 -45.28 17.71 -21.16
N ARG A 434 -44.57 18.66 -20.56
CA ARG A 434 -44.94 19.56 -19.43
C ARG A 434 -46.44 19.76 -19.18
N GLU A 435 -46.86 19.78 -17.90
CA GLU A 435 -47.29 20.98 -17.12
C GLU A 435 -47.57 20.58 -15.65
N PRO A 436 -47.41 21.52 -14.69
CA PRO A 436 -47.43 21.25 -13.25
C PRO A 436 -48.83 21.50 -12.65
N ASP A 437 -49.19 20.80 -11.56
CA ASP A 437 -50.17 21.38 -10.65
C ASP A 437 -50.03 20.97 -9.19
N LYS A 438 -50.48 21.91 -8.36
CA LYS A 438 -50.11 22.16 -6.98
C LYS A 438 -50.91 21.35 -5.95
N GLU A 439 -50.32 21.38 -4.75
CA GLU A 439 -50.97 21.46 -3.44
C GLU A 439 -51.24 20.17 -2.64
N ALA A 440 -50.63 20.21 -1.44
CA ALA A 440 -51.18 19.82 -0.15
C ALA A 440 -50.92 18.39 0.35
N LEU A 441 -49.86 18.27 1.18
CA LEU A 441 -49.91 17.97 2.63
C LEU A 441 -48.70 17.13 3.08
N GLN A 442 -47.80 17.75 3.83
CA GLN A 442 -46.87 17.04 4.70
C GLN A 442 -47.59 16.58 5.97
N PRO A 443 -47.11 15.48 6.56
CA PRO A 443 -46.79 15.49 7.98
C PRO A 443 -45.28 15.29 8.18
N VAL A 444 -44.73 16.17 9.00
CA VAL A 444 -43.39 16.10 9.59
C VAL A 444 -43.35 14.93 10.57
N GLU A 445 -42.39 14.02 10.42
CA GLU A 445 -41.87 13.24 11.56
C GLU A 445 -40.39 12.82 11.36
N THR A 446 -39.56 13.39 12.25
CA THR A 446 -38.25 12.94 12.74
C THR A 446 -37.08 12.80 11.77
N LEU A 447 -36.39 13.92 11.53
CA LEU A 447 -34.94 13.94 11.29
C LEU A 447 -34.23 13.42 12.55
N SER A 448 -33.77 12.17 12.52
CA SER A 448 -32.64 11.77 13.37
C SER A 448 -31.40 12.50 12.84
N PRO A 449 -30.63 13.23 13.66
CA PRO A 449 -29.35 13.73 13.20
C PRO A 449 -28.45 12.52 12.95
N GLU A 450 -28.03 12.31 11.70
CA GLU A 450 -26.88 11.46 11.40
C GLU A 450 -25.73 11.91 12.29
N THR A 451 -25.26 11.01 13.15
CA THR A 451 -24.24 11.34 14.13
C THR A 451 -22.92 11.53 13.38
N GLU A 452 -22.07 12.48 13.78
CA GLU A 452 -20.71 12.60 13.24
C GLU A 452 -19.93 11.27 13.24
N ALA A 453 -20.30 10.34 14.12
CA ALA A 453 -19.79 8.97 14.15
C ALA A 453 -20.06 8.18 12.85
N ASP A 454 -21.22 8.33 12.22
CA ASP A 454 -21.60 7.60 11.00
C ASP A 454 -20.80 8.10 9.79
N LYS A 455 -20.55 9.41 9.71
CA LYS A 455 -19.64 10.02 8.71
C LYS A 455 -18.18 9.62 8.93
N VAL A 456 -17.78 9.43 10.19
CA VAL A 456 -16.43 8.97 10.55
C VAL A 456 -16.25 7.48 10.21
N ILE A 457 -17.28 6.64 10.32
CA ILE A 457 -17.24 5.23 9.89
C ILE A 457 -17.09 5.14 8.38
N ASP A 458 -17.90 5.90 7.63
CA ASP A 458 -17.87 5.92 6.16
C ASP A 458 -16.51 6.41 5.64
N SER A 459 -15.95 7.48 6.23
CA SER A 459 -14.59 7.96 5.89
C SER A 459 -13.45 6.99 6.24
N ARG A 460 -13.66 6.03 7.17
CA ARG A 460 -12.65 5.07 7.63
C ARG A 460 -12.65 3.77 6.84
N GLN A 461 -13.76 3.46 6.15
CA GLN A 461 -13.86 2.36 5.18
C GLN A 461 -13.58 2.80 3.75
N GLN A 462 -13.60 4.11 3.48
CA GLN A 462 -13.14 4.71 2.22
C GLN A 462 -11.60 4.78 2.10
N LEU A 463 -10.86 4.06 2.96
CA LEU A 463 -9.39 3.96 2.94
C LEU A 463 -8.90 2.59 2.50
#